data_AF-A0A6J2KGR4-F1
#
_entry.id   AF-A0A6J2KGR4-F1
#
_cell.length_a   1.000
_cell.length_b   1.000
_cell.length_c   1.000
_cell.angle_alpha   90.00
_cell.angle_beta   90.00
_cell.angle_gamma   90.00
#
_symmetry.space_group_name_H-M   'P 1'
#
loop_
_entity.id
_entity.type
_entity.pdbx_description
1 polymer ?
#
loop_
_entity_poly.entity_id
_entity_poly.type
_entity_poly.pdbx_seq_one_letter_code
_entity_poly.pdbx_strand_id
1 'polypeptide(L)'
;MAMNRFMHPRNIYKTPPDFIQLAKDFSEFSKITKTDVTGKVTIDFKDPQSLRVLTKCLLKKDFNLDVEIPSDRLVPTLPLRLNYILWIEDILAAVEIFTDVKGLDIGTGACAIYPLLAAVKNQWLMYGTETDANSLKVAQENIQKNNLQDLIKLKVNTTSSIIDYLFTENETIYYDFCMCNPPFYSTMMELWESRSPARPPPKNGFTGSPQELITEGGELEFCRKLIAESKKYCYNILIFTSMIGHKFNLAQLIDDLKSDNINYTHTEFCQGRVTRWGLAWTFHDYDLLQLLPPRDKPRKKIQPLVFLLPELPNCTYDLASASNKVKTILDRLGIAYEVVEKRGNTIKIDMVAKVNTWSNQRRKRRQEKRMQEETDVKKMKSNNLELNDIKNGSFEITENTSSQHVQSNAELGVNKVIEKNDEDSNAVRSTESEQEGLLGIQVRAVLKIFKKDNEILLETEFINGTLGKEGLHQIVQFIKNNWK
;
A
#
# COMPACT_ATOMS: atom_id res chain seq x y z
N MET A 1 -11.97 5.98 10.16
CA MET A 1 -13.42 5.92 9.86
C MET A 1 -13.60 5.51 8.40
N ALA A 2 -14.75 4.94 8.01
CA ALA A 2 -15.04 4.70 6.60
C ALA A 2 -15.19 6.04 5.86
N MET A 3 -14.64 6.13 4.65
CA MET A 3 -14.57 7.33 3.83
C MET A 3 -15.74 7.41 2.84
N ASN A 4 -16.84 6.69 3.09
CA ASN A 4 -18.00 6.61 2.18
C ASN A 4 -18.64 7.98 1.90
N ARG A 5 -18.53 8.94 2.83
CA ARG A 5 -18.95 10.33 2.60
C ARG A 5 -18.25 11.01 1.41
N PHE A 6 -17.13 10.45 0.96
CA PHE A 6 -16.31 10.92 -0.14
C PHE A 6 -16.42 10.05 -1.40
N MET A 7 -17.37 9.10 -1.43
CA MET A 7 -17.81 8.51 -2.70
C MET A 7 -18.36 9.59 -3.62
N HIS A 8 -18.30 9.33 -4.93
CA HIS A 8 -18.87 10.23 -5.93
C HIS A 8 -20.35 10.55 -5.58
N PRO A 9 -20.82 11.80 -5.66
CA PRO A 9 -22.17 12.19 -5.22
C PRO A 9 -23.30 11.38 -5.86
N ARG A 10 -23.14 11.03 -7.14
CA ARG A 10 -24.09 10.24 -7.95
C ARG A 10 -23.96 8.71 -7.75
N ASN A 11 -23.08 8.24 -6.85
CA ASN A 11 -22.87 6.80 -6.62
C ASN A 11 -23.98 6.22 -5.73
N ILE A 12 -24.76 5.27 -6.27
CA ILE A 12 -25.88 4.62 -5.56
C ILE A 12 -25.44 3.90 -4.27
N TYR A 13 -24.20 3.43 -4.21
CA TYR A 13 -23.64 2.71 -3.06
C TYR A 13 -23.12 3.62 -1.95
N LYS A 14 -23.31 4.94 -2.09
CA LYS A 14 -23.17 5.87 -0.96
C LYS A 14 -24.13 5.47 0.17
N THR A 15 -25.27 4.90 -0.18
CA THR A 15 -26.11 4.11 0.70
C THR A 15 -25.65 2.64 0.63
N PRO A 16 -25.24 2.02 1.76
CA PRO A 16 -24.81 0.62 1.75
C PRO A 16 -25.92 -0.32 1.26
N PRO A 17 -25.58 -1.41 0.54
CA PRO A 17 -26.57 -2.41 0.14
C PRO A 17 -27.27 -3.05 1.34
N ASP A 18 -28.58 -3.27 1.21
CA ASP A 18 -29.35 -4.03 2.19
C ASP A 18 -29.13 -5.53 1.99
N PHE A 19 -28.26 -6.11 2.82
CA PHE A 19 -27.94 -7.53 2.77
C PHE A 19 -29.09 -8.43 3.23
N ILE A 20 -30.03 -7.93 4.04
CA ILE A 20 -31.23 -8.70 4.40
C ILE A 20 -32.08 -8.86 3.15
N GLN A 21 -32.31 -7.78 2.42
CA GLN A 21 -33.08 -7.83 1.18
C GLN A 21 -32.34 -8.65 0.11
N LEU A 22 -31.02 -8.48 -0.03
CA LEU A 22 -30.23 -9.23 -1.00
C LEU A 22 -30.27 -10.75 -0.74
N ALA A 23 -30.28 -11.18 0.53
CA ALA A 23 -30.40 -12.59 0.90
C ALA A 23 -31.79 -13.17 0.58
N LYS A 24 -32.84 -12.35 0.65
CA LYS A 24 -34.20 -12.75 0.23
C LYS A 24 -34.30 -12.85 -1.30
N ASP A 25 -33.68 -11.92 -2.01
CA ASP A 25 -33.74 -11.82 -3.47
C ASP A 25 -32.91 -12.93 -4.14
N PHE A 26 -31.76 -13.32 -3.56
CA PHE A 26 -30.80 -14.24 -4.17
C PHE A 26 -30.42 -15.38 -3.22
N SER A 27 -30.85 -16.61 -3.56
CA SER A 27 -30.58 -17.81 -2.77
C SER A 27 -29.08 -18.11 -2.61
N GLU A 28 -28.28 -17.81 -3.64
CA GLU A 28 -26.82 -17.91 -3.61
C GLU A 28 -26.18 -16.93 -2.61
N PHE A 29 -26.72 -15.71 -2.50
CA PHE A 29 -26.27 -14.74 -1.49
C PHE A 29 -26.64 -15.22 -0.08
N SER A 30 -27.86 -15.76 0.11
CA SER A 30 -28.26 -16.30 1.41
C SER A 30 -27.29 -17.37 1.94
N LYS A 31 -26.74 -18.21 1.06
CA LYS A 31 -25.81 -19.31 1.44
C LYS A 31 -24.48 -18.82 2.02
N ILE A 32 -24.04 -17.61 1.66
CA ILE A 32 -22.76 -17.04 2.13
C ILE A 32 -22.93 -16.07 3.31
N THR A 33 -24.17 -15.74 3.68
CA THR A 33 -24.46 -14.79 4.76
C THR A 33 -24.21 -15.39 6.14
N LYS A 34 -23.83 -14.52 7.07
CA LYS A 34 -23.64 -14.80 8.49
C LYS A 34 -24.39 -13.72 9.26
N THR A 35 -24.98 -14.09 10.39
CA THR A 35 -25.60 -13.12 11.30
C THR A 35 -24.63 -12.84 12.44
N ASP A 36 -24.34 -11.57 12.71
CA ASP A 36 -23.52 -11.19 13.86
C ASP A 36 -24.32 -11.23 15.17
N VAL A 37 -23.64 -11.04 16.30
CA VAL A 37 -24.25 -11.04 17.64
C VAL A 37 -25.31 -9.96 17.85
N THR A 38 -25.38 -8.96 16.96
CA THR A 38 -26.37 -7.88 16.98
C THR A 38 -27.58 -8.16 16.09
N GLY A 39 -27.64 -9.34 15.46
CA GLY A 39 -28.69 -9.71 14.53
C GLY A 39 -28.50 -9.15 13.11
N LYS A 40 -27.35 -8.50 12.84
CA LYS A 40 -27.08 -7.91 11.52
C LYS A 40 -26.54 -8.96 10.56
N VAL A 41 -27.15 -9.04 9.38
CA VAL A 41 -26.69 -9.89 8.28
C VAL A 41 -25.43 -9.28 7.64
N THR A 42 -24.38 -10.09 7.54
CA THR A 42 -23.09 -9.75 6.93
C THR A 42 -22.58 -10.93 6.10
N ILE A 43 -21.50 -10.73 5.35
CA ILE A 43 -20.74 -11.80 4.69
C ILE A 43 -19.30 -11.81 5.20
N ASP A 44 -18.55 -12.85 4.84
CA ASP A 44 -17.11 -12.88 5.05
C ASP A 44 -16.37 -12.16 3.91
N PHE A 45 -16.03 -10.88 4.12
CA PHE A 45 -15.33 -10.10 3.11
C PHE A 45 -13.92 -10.61 2.80
N LYS A 46 -13.35 -11.51 3.62
CA LYS A 46 -12.05 -12.13 3.34
C LYS A 46 -12.12 -13.32 2.40
N ASP A 47 -13.31 -13.92 2.25
CA ASP A 47 -13.52 -15.06 1.38
C ASP A 47 -13.77 -14.59 -0.07
N PRO A 48 -12.91 -14.97 -1.04
CA PRO A 48 -13.10 -14.66 -2.45
C PRO A 48 -14.45 -15.13 -3.01
N GLN A 49 -14.98 -16.27 -2.55
CA GLN A 49 -16.29 -16.76 -3.00
C GLN A 49 -17.40 -15.81 -2.57
N SER A 50 -17.40 -15.40 -1.31
CA SER A 50 -18.33 -14.41 -0.77
C SER A 50 -18.28 -13.08 -1.54
N LEU A 51 -17.08 -12.61 -1.92
CA LEU A 51 -16.92 -11.40 -2.71
C LEU A 51 -17.47 -11.55 -4.14
N ARG A 52 -17.25 -12.70 -4.80
CA ARG A 52 -17.78 -12.97 -6.15
C ARG A 52 -19.29 -13.00 -6.15
N VAL A 53 -19.90 -13.75 -5.24
CA VAL A 53 -21.36 -13.83 -5.10
C VAL A 53 -21.95 -12.46 -4.80
N LEU A 54 -21.38 -11.69 -3.86
CA LEU A 54 -21.83 -10.32 -3.60
C LEU A 54 -21.80 -9.47 -4.88
N THR A 55 -20.69 -9.53 -5.63
CA THR A 55 -20.53 -8.74 -6.86
C THR A 55 -21.55 -9.13 -7.93
N LYS A 56 -21.74 -10.44 -8.16
CA LYS A 56 -22.76 -10.96 -9.09
C LYS A 56 -24.16 -10.51 -8.71
N CYS A 57 -24.55 -10.65 -7.44
CA CYS A 57 -25.88 -10.26 -6.99
C CYS A 57 -26.12 -8.74 -7.09
N LEU A 58 -25.12 -7.91 -6.78
CA LEU A 58 -25.25 -6.46 -6.94
C LEU A 58 -25.34 -6.05 -8.42
N LEU A 59 -24.53 -6.64 -9.29
CA LEU A 59 -24.62 -6.41 -10.74
C LEU A 59 -25.99 -6.80 -11.29
N LYS A 60 -26.52 -7.95 -10.85
CA LYS A 60 -27.83 -8.42 -11.28
C LYS A 60 -28.96 -7.54 -10.76
N LYS A 61 -28.90 -7.16 -9.48
CA LYS A 61 -29.95 -6.34 -8.85
C LYS A 61 -30.00 -4.91 -9.38
N ASP A 62 -28.85 -4.26 -9.45
CA ASP A 62 -28.79 -2.81 -9.65
C ASP A 62 -28.56 -2.42 -11.12
N PHE A 63 -28.04 -3.34 -11.95
CA PHE A 63 -27.73 -3.11 -13.36
C PHE A 63 -28.30 -4.18 -14.30
N ASN A 64 -29.05 -5.17 -13.78
CA ASN A 64 -29.55 -6.32 -14.54
C ASN A 64 -28.46 -7.11 -15.30
N LEU A 65 -27.21 -7.03 -14.85
CA LEU A 65 -26.08 -7.72 -15.47
C LEU A 65 -25.88 -9.10 -14.84
N ASP A 66 -25.90 -10.14 -15.68
CA ASP A 66 -25.58 -11.51 -15.29
C ASP A 66 -24.16 -11.86 -15.78
N VAL A 67 -23.22 -12.02 -14.86
CA VAL A 67 -21.80 -12.20 -15.19
C VAL A 67 -21.20 -13.42 -14.50
N GLU A 68 -20.22 -14.02 -15.14
CA GLU A 68 -19.30 -14.98 -14.55
C GLU A 68 -17.96 -14.33 -14.25
N ILE A 69 -17.45 -14.62 -13.05
CA ILE A 69 -16.15 -14.13 -12.56
C ILE A 69 -15.34 -15.37 -12.15
N PRO A 70 -14.27 -15.73 -12.89
CA PRO A 70 -13.47 -16.91 -12.60
C PRO A 70 -12.87 -16.89 -11.19
N SER A 71 -12.61 -18.09 -10.64
CA SER A 71 -12.15 -18.22 -9.26
C SER A 71 -10.73 -17.67 -9.05
N ASP A 72 -9.93 -17.65 -10.10
CA ASP A 72 -8.52 -17.24 -10.19
C ASP A 72 -8.33 -15.84 -10.78
N ARG A 73 -9.40 -15.04 -10.89
CA ARG A 73 -9.37 -13.66 -11.42
C ARG A 73 -9.78 -12.63 -10.38
N LEU A 74 -9.47 -11.37 -10.68
CA LEU A 74 -9.76 -10.24 -9.81
C LEU A 74 -11.27 -10.04 -9.69
N VAL A 75 -11.76 -9.92 -8.45
CA VAL A 75 -13.16 -9.63 -8.20
C VAL A 75 -13.35 -8.11 -8.15
N PRO A 76 -14.07 -7.51 -9.13
CA PRO A 76 -14.22 -6.07 -9.15
C PRO A 76 -15.12 -5.59 -8.01
N THR A 77 -14.64 -4.60 -7.25
CA THR A 77 -15.45 -3.97 -6.21
C THR A 77 -16.36 -2.90 -6.80
N LEU A 78 -17.62 -3.25 -7.00
CA LEU A 78 -18.58 -2.46 -7.77
C LEU A 78 -18.67 -0.97 -7.38
N PRO A 79 -18.72 -0.57 -6.09
CA PRO A 79 -18.79 0.85 -5.74
C PRO A 79 -17.56 1.66 -6.18
N LEU A 80 -16.38 1.03 -6.19
CA LEU A 80 -15.14 1.67 -6.65
C LEU A 80 -15.13 1.81 -8.16
N ARG A 81 -15.58 0.78 -8.89
CA ARG A 81 -15.68 0.82 -10.36
C ARG A 81 -16.68 1.88 -10.83
N LEU A 82 -17.82 2.01 -10.14
CA LEU A 82 -18.82 3.02 -10.44
C LEU A 82 -18.34 4.46 -10.17
N ASN A 83 -17.49 4.69 -9.15
CA ASN A 83 -16.88 6.01 -8.95
C ASN A 83 -16.07 6.46 -10.17
N TYR A 84 -15.40 5.53 -10.86
CA TYR A 84 -14.59 5.85 -12.03
C TYR A 84 -15.47 6.22 -13.23
N ILE A 85 -16.50 5.42 -13.53
CA ILE A 85 -17.47 5.73 -14.61
C ILE A 85 -18.12 7.09 -14.39
N LEU A 86 -18.58 7.38 -13.17
CA LEU A 86 -19.21 8.66 -12.85
C LEU A 86 -18.25 9.84 -13.00
N TRP A 87 -16.95 9.65 -12.71
CA TRP A 87 -15.96 10.70 -12.93
C TRP A 87 -15.67 10.91 -14.42
N ILE A 88 -15.66 9.85 -15.23
CA ILE A 88 -15.57 9.98 -16.70
C ILE A 88 -16.78 10.75 -17.24
N GLU A 89 -17.99 10.53 -16.70
CA GLU A 89 -19.15 11.36 -17.06
C GLU A 89 -18.96 12.84 -16.74
N ASP A 90 -18.35 13.18 -15.59
CA ASP A 90 -18.05 14.58 -15.27
C ASP A 90 -17.02 15.16 -16.26
N ILE A 91 -15.99 14.36 -16.61
CA ILE A 91 -14.97 14.74 -17.59
C ILE A 91 -15.60 15.01 -18.96
N LEU A 92 -16.41 14.09 -19.47
CA LEU A 92 -17.05 14.23 -20.77
C LEU A 92 -17.99 15.44 -20.81
N ALA A 93 -18.75 15.69 -19.73
CA ALA A 93 -19.58 16.88 -19.62
C ALA A 93 -18.75 18.18 -19.62
N ALA A 94 -17.58 18.19 -18.98
CA ALA A 94 -16.67 19.33 -18.96
C ALA A 94 -16.02 19.63 -20.31
N VAL A 95 -15.92 18.64 -21.20
CA VAL A 95 -15.45 18.79 -22.58
C VAL A 95 -16.59 18.79 -23.60
N GLU A 96 -17.82 19.00 -23.12
CA GLU A 96 -19.04 19.16 -23.93
C GLU A 96 -19.40 17.94 -24.81
N ILE A 97 -19.03 16.73 -24.38
CA ILE A 97 -19.38 15.46 -25.04
C ILE A 97 -20.54 14.79 -24.29
N PHE A 98 -21.67 14.63 -24.99
CA PHE A 98 -22.91 14.13 -24.39
C PHE A 98 -23.53 12.92 -25.09
N THR A 99 -23.24 12.69 -26.37
CA THR A 99 -23.86 11.62 -27.19
C THR A 99 -22.81 10.86 -27.98
N ASP A 100 -23.16 9.64 -28.42
CA ASP A 100 -22.35 8.78 -29.30
C ASP A 100 -20.93 8.49 -28.79
N VAL A 101 -20.79 8.44 -27.45
CA VAL A 101 -19.51 8.29 -26.76
C VAL A 101 -18.86 6.94 -27.07
N LYS A 102 -17.58 6.99 -27.43
CA LYS A 102 -16.69 5.85 -27.67
C LYS A 102 -15.60 5.79 -26.61
N GLY A 103 -15.66 4.75 -25.77
CA GLY A 103 -14.68 4.52 -24.72
C GLY A 103 -13.74 3.34 -25.01
N LEU A 104 -12.48 3.47 -24.60
CA LEU A 104 -11.49 2.38 -24.62
C LEU A 104 -11.17 1.93 -23.19
N ASP A 105 -11.42 0.69 -22.82
CA ASP A 105 -10.99 0.07 -21.56
C ASP A 105 -9.73 -0.79 -21.76
N ILE A 106 -8.64 -0.40 -21.11
CA ILE A 106 -7.32 -1.04 -21.24
C ILE A 106 -7.15 -2.05 -20.10
N GLY A 107 -7.13 -3.34 -20.45
CA GLY A 107 -7.09 -4.44 -19.49
C GLY A 107 -8.44 -4.67 -18.83
N THR A 108 -9.42 -5.08 -19.63
CA THR A 108 -10.83 -5.16 -19.19
C THR A 108 -11.10 -6.27 -18.16
N GLY A 109 -10.21 -7.26 -18.08
CA GLY A 109 -10.30 -8.39 -17.19
C GLY A 109 -11.45 -9.33 -17.55
N ALA A 110 -11.51 -10.49 -16.88
CA ALA A 110 -12.51 -11.52 -17.17
C ALA A 110 -13.96 -11.05 -17.02
N CYS A 111 -14.22 -10.10 -16.13
CA CYS A 111 -15.56 -9.58 -15.89
C CYS A 111 -16.01 -8.56 -16.96
N ALA A 112 -15.10 -7.90 -17.69
CA ALA A 112 -15.41 -6.73 -18.52
C ALA A 112 -16.23 -5.65 -17.78
N ILE A 113 -15.87 -5.40 -16.51
CA ILE A 113 -16.74 -4.64 -15.60
C ILE A 113 -16.99 -3.22 -16.08
N TYR A 114 -15.99 -2.53 -16.62
CA TYR A 114 -16.17 -1.15 -17.08
C TYR A 114 -16.99 -1.08 -18.37
N PRO A 115 -16.71 -1.87 -19.43
CA PRO A 115 -17.54 -1.89 -20.62
C PRO A 115 -19.00 -2.23 -20.32
N LEU A 116 -19.25 -3.23 -19.46
CA LEU A 116 -20.62 -3.63 -19.11
C LEU A 116 -21.37 -2.50 -18.37
N LEU A 117 -20.73 -1.87 -17.39
CA LEU A 117 -21.36 -0.77 -16.64
C LEU A 117 -21.61 0.45 -17.52
N ALA A 118 -20.62 0.84 -18.33
CA ALA A 118 -20.74 1.97 -19.25
C ALA A 118 -21.83 1.74 -20.32
N ALA A 119 -21.89 0.55 -20.90
CA ALA A 119 -22.91 0.21 -21.89
C ALA A 119 -24.32 0.23 -21.29
N VAL A 120 -24.54 -0.43 -20.14
CA VAL A 120 -25.88 -0.46 -19.52
C VAL A 120 -26.31 0.91 -19.01
N LYS A 121 -25.41 1.61 -18.31
CA LYS A 121 -25.76 2.86 -17.64
C LYS A 121 -25.84 4.03 -18.61
N ASN A 122 -24.95 4.10 -19.59
CA ASN A 122 -24.75 5.28 -20.43
C ASN A 122 -24.96 5.03 -21.92
N GLN A 123 -25.16 3.78 -22.35
CA GLN A 123 -25.27 3.41 -23.76
C GLN A 123 -24.02 3.78 -24.57
N TRP A 124 -22.85 3.79 -23.92
CA TRP A 124 -21.57 4.07 -24.58
C TRP A 124 -21.12 2.88 -25.43
N LEU A 125 -20.53 3.18 -26.58
CA LEU A 125 -19.82 2.20 -27.40
C LEU A 125 -18.44 1.96 -26.78
N MET A 126 -18.22 0.78 -26.23
CA MET A 126 -17.02 0.44 -25.50
C MET A 126 -16.15 -0.54 -26.29
N TYR A 127 -14.85 -0.27 -26.27
CA TYR A 127 -13.82 -1.15 -26.80
C TYR A 127 -12.96 -1.61 -25.64
N GLY A 128 -12.84 -2.91 -25.43
CA GLY A 128 -12.01 -3.47 -24.35
C GLY A 128 -10.79 -4.18 -24.91
N THR A 129 -9.64 -4.01 -24.26
CA THR A 129 -8.42 -4.76 -24.57
C THR A 129 -8.06 -5.71 -23.43
N GLU A 130 -7.47 -6.85 -23.78
CA GLU A 130 -7.02 -7.85 -22.80
C GLU A 130 -5.84 -8.65 -23.36
N THR A 131 -4.86 -8.94 -22.51
CA THR A 131 -3.68 -9.75 -22.86
C THR A 131 -3.88 -11.22 -22.49
N ASP A 132 -4.66 -11.52 -21.45
CA ASP A 132 -4.93 -12.88 -21.01
C ASP A 132 -6.08 -13.51 -21.81
N ALA A 133 -5.78 -14.55 -22.59
CA ALA A 133 -6.76 -15.21 -23.47
C ALA A 133 -7.97 -15.78 -22.72
N ASN A 134 -7.79 -16.28 -21.49
CA ASN A 134 -8.89 -16.79 -20.68
C ASN A 134 -9.80 -15.65 -20.19
N SER A 135 -9.23 -14.54 -19.75
CA SER A 135 -9.98 -13.34 -19.36
C SER A 135 -10.75 -12.78 -20.56
N LEU A 136 -10.12 -12.70 -21.73
CA LEU A 136 -10.78 -12.27 -22.95
C LEU A 136 -11.97 -13.16 -23.30
N LYS A 137 -11.81 -14.49 -23.22
CA LYS A 137 -12.89 -15.44 -23.49
C LYS A 137 -14.08 -15.24 -22.53
N VAL A 138 -13.82 -15.16 -21.24
CA VAL A 138 -14.90 -14.98 -20.24
C VAL A 138 -15.56 -13.61 -20.38
N ALA A 139 -14.78 -12.57 -20.71
CA ALA A 139 -15.31 -11.24 -21.02
C ALA A 139 -16.27 -11.28 -22.23
N GLN A 140 -15.89 -11.98 -23.31
CA GLN A 140 -16.76 -12.19 -24.47
C GLN A 140 -18.05 -12.93 -24.10
N GLU A 141 -17.96 -14.00 -23.32
CA GLU A 141 -19.12 -14.75 -22.83
C GLU A 141 -20.06 -13.87 -21.98
N ASN A 142 -19.50 -13.04 -21.09
CA ASN A 142 -20.26 -12.09 -20.28
C ASN A 142 -21.00 -11.05 -21.13
N ILE A 143 -20.35 -10.50 -22.16
CA ILE A 143 -20.97 -9.55 -23.09
C ILE A 143 -22.12 -10.20 -23.85
N GLN A 144 -21.91 -11.40 -24.38
CA GLN A 144 -22.94 -12.15 -25.12
C GLN A 144 -24.12 -12.53 -24.22
N LYS A 145 -23.86 -13.00 -22.99
CA LYS A 145 -24.88 -13.36 -22.00
C LYS A 145 -25.82 -12.20 -21.67
N ASN A 146 -25.33 -10.97 -21.77
CA ASN A 146 -26.10 -9.75 -21.52
C ASN A 146 -26.60 -9.05 -22.80
N ASN A 147 -26.41 -9.64 -23.98
CA ASN A 147 -26.79 -9.07 -25.29
C ASN A 147 -26.18 -7.68 -25.56
N LEU A 148 -24.93 -7.46 -25.15
CA LEU A 148 -24.25 -6.16 -25.28
C LEU A 148 -23.18 -6.14 -26.39
N GLN A 149 -23.12 -7.17 -27.26
CA GLN A 149 -22.11 -7.28 -28.32
C GLN A 149 -22.15 -6.14 -29.34
N ASP A 150 -23.27 -5.43 -29.47
CA ASP A 150 -23.39 -4.29 -30.38
C ASP A 150 -22.78 -3.01 -29.79
N LEU A 151 -22.77 -2.90 -28.46
CA LEU A 151 -22.17 -1.80 -27.71
C LEU A 151 -20.77 -2.11 -27.20
N ILE A 152 -20.33 -3.36 -27.17
CA ILE A 152 -19.03 -3.73 -26.61
C ILE A 152 -18.26 -4.61 -27.59
N LYS A 153 -17.08 -4.13 -28.00
CA LYS A 153 -16.15 -4.86 -28.87
C LYS A 153 -14.86 -5.14 -28.11
N LEU A 154 -14.31 -6.35 -28.25
CA LEU A 154 -13.06 -6.73 -27.57
C LEU A 154 -11.95 -7.01 -28.58
N LYS A 155 -10.72 -6.56 -28.28
CA LYS A 155 -9.51 -6.82 -29.06
C LYS A 155 -8.41 -7.42 -28.17
N VAL A 156 -7.80 -8.51 -28.62
CA VAL A 156 -6.66 -9.11 -27.92
C VAL A 156 -5.43 -8.22 -28.07
N ASN A 157 -4.64 -8.09 -27.00
CA ASN A 157 -3.31 -7.48 -27.04
C ASN A 157 -2.24 -8.58 -26.90
N THR A 158 -1.51 -8.83 -27.97
CA THR A 158 -0.37 -9.77 -27.99
C THR A 158 0.98 -9.06 -28.03
N THR A 159 0.99 -7.73 -27.89
CA THR A 159 2.17 -6.89 -28.03
C THR A 159 2.66 -6.40 -26.67
N SER A 160 3.86 -5.82 -26.63
CA SER A 160 4.34 -5.13 -25.44
C SER A 160 3.71 -3.73 -25.27
N SER A 161 3.15 -3.16 -26.33
CA SER A 161 2.52 -1.83 -26.30
C SER A 161 1.19 -1.85 -25.54
N ILE A 162 0.81 -0.70 -24.96
CA ILE A 162 -0.47 -0.53 -24.28
C ILE A 162 -1.60 -0.17 -25.28
N ILE A 163 -1.35 0.75 -26.22
CA ILE A 163 -2.34 1.26 -27.19
C ILE A 163 -1.80 1.42 -28.62
N ASP A 164 -0.49 1.47 -28.85
CA ASP A 164 0.13 1.63 -30.19
C ASP A 164 -0.40 0.65 -31.23
N TYR A 165 -0.51 -0.62 -30.83
CA TYR A 165 -0.99 -1.72 -31.69
C TYR A 165 -2.46 -1.57 -32.13
N LEU A 166 -3.23 -0.69 -31.49
CA LEU A 166 -4.62 -0.41 -31.88
C LEU A 166 -4.69 0.43 -33.16
N PHE A 167 -3.62 1.16 -33.49
CA PHE A 167 -3.60 2.18 -34.53
C PHE A 167 -2.60 1.87 -35.66
N THR A 168 -2.15 0.62 -35.77
CA THR A 168 -1.22 0.17 -36.82
C THR A 168 -1.91 -0.26 -38.12
N GLU A 169 -3.23 -0.45 -38.08
CA GLU A 169 -4.03 -0.82 -39.25
C GLU A 169 -4.55 0.43 -39.97
N ASN A 170 -4.84 0.34 -41.28
CA ASN A 170 -5.31 1.48 -42.11
C ASN A 170 -6.70 2.04 -41.71
N GLU A 171 -7.27 1.60 -40.60
CA GLU A 171 -8.55 2.10 -40.08
C GLU A 171 -8.32 3.27 -39.14
N THR A 172 -8.95 4.40 -39.44
CA THR A 172 -8.90 5.58 -38.59
C THR A 172 -9.88 5.41 -37.43
N ILE A 173 -9.38 4.93 -36.29
CA ILE A 173 -10.18 4.74 -35.07
C ILE A 173 -10.01 5.95 -34.14
N TYR A 174 -11.13 6.40 -33.58
CA TYR A 174 -11.21 7.52 -32.63
C TYR A 174 -12.01 7.13 -31.39
N TYR A 175 -11.56 7.59 -30.22
CA TYR A 175 -12.19 7.41 -28.92
C TYR A 175 -12.31 8.75 -28.19
N ASP A 176 -13.42 8.97 -27.50
CA ASP A 176 -13.62 10.15 -26.64
C ASP A 176 -12.85 10.02 -25.33
N PHE A 177 -12.67 8.79 -24.85
CA PHE A 177 -11.83 8.53 -23.70
C PHE A 177 -11.17 7.16 -23.74
N CYS A 178 -10.07 7.01 -23.01
CA CYS A 178 -9.62 5.72 -22.52
C CYS A 178 -9.66 5.67 -20.99
N MET A 179 -9.82 4.47 -20.45
CA MET A 179 -9.76 4.17 -19.04
C MET A 179 -8.90 2.94 -18.79
N CYS A 180 -8.16 2.95 -17.69
CA CYS A 180 -7.33 1.84 -17.28
C CYS A 180 -7.37 1.64 -15.77
N ASN A 181 -7.36 0.38 -15.32
CA ASN A 181 -7.02 0.00 -13.96
C ASN A 181 -5.74 -0.86 -14.02
N PRO A 182 -4.55 -0.23 -13.96
CA PRO A 182 -3.28 -0.87 -14.25
C PRO A 182 -2.94 -1.96 -13.22
N PRO A 183 -2.08 -2.92 -13.58
CA PRO A 183 -1.45 -3.82 -12.62
C PRO A 183 -0.63 -3.00 -11.62
N PHE A 184 -0.75 -3.34 -10.33
CA PHE A 184 -0.23 -2.48 -9.26
C PHE A 184 1.24 -2.72 -8.91
N TYR A 185 1.72 -3.95 -9.05
CA TYR A 185 2.94 -4.43 -8.39
C TYR A 185 4.05 -4.72 -9.39
N SER A 186 5.31 -4.50 -9.00
CA SER A 186 6.48 -4.87 -9.80
C SER A 186 6.85 -6.34 -9.66
N THR A 187 6.57 -6.93 -8.50
CA THR A 187 6.92 -8.31 -8.16
C THR A 187 5.89 -8.96 -7.23
N MET A 188 5.90 -10.29 -7.19
CA MET A 188 5.15 -11.05 -6.18
C MET A 188 5.60 -10.70 -4.75
N MET A 189 6.85 -10.32 -4.51
CA MET A 189 7.33 -9.96 -3.16
C MET A 189 6.70 -8.66 -2.67
N GLU A 190 6.64 -7.65 -3.54
CA GLU A 190 5.97 -6.37 -3.24
C GLU A 190 4.48 -6.57 -2.90
N LEU A 191 3.82 -7.53 -3.55
CA LEU A 191 2.44 -7.92 -3.24
C LEU A 191 2.24 -8.27 -1.77
N TRP A 192 3.17 -9.04 -1.19
CA TRP A 192 3.12 -9.53 0.19
C TRP A 192 3.66 -8.51 1.20
N GLU A 193 4.64 -7.69 0.80
CA GLU A 193 5.38 -6.79 1.70
C GLU A 193 4.96 -5.32 1.64
N SER A 194 4.09 -4.93 0.70
CA SER A 194 3.61 -3.54 0.49
C SER A 194 2.83 -2.93 1.67
N ARG A 195 2.73 -3.61 2.82
CA ARG A 195 2.04 -3.13 4.01
C ARG A 195 2.98 -3.10 5.22
N SER A 196 3.05 -1.91 5.82
CA SER A 196 3.67 -1.73 7.14
C SER A 196 3.12 -2.77 8.13
N PRO A 197 3.99 -3.48 8.88
CA PRO A 197 3.59 -4.45 9.91
C PRO A 197 2.68 -3.87 10.98
N ALA A 198 2.66 -2.54 11.16
CA ALA A 198 1.80 -1.85 12.10
C ALA A 198 0.34 -1.67 11.61
N ARG A 199 0.07 -1.93 10.32
CA ARG A 199 -1.27 -1.77 9.74
C ARG A 199 -2.08 -3.05 9.91
N PRO A 200 -3.34 -2.98 10.37
CA PRO A 200 -4.21 -4.15 10.42
C PRO A 200 -4.33 -4.81 9.02
N PRO A 201 -4.45 -6.15 8.97
CA PRO A 201 -4.65 -6.86 7.71
C PRO A 201 -5.89 -6.34 6.98
N PRO A 202 -5.93 -6.43 5.64
CA PRO A 202 -7.10 -6.01 4.87
C PRO A 202 -8.35 -6.76 5.34
N LYS A 203 -9.49 -6.05 5.32
CA LYS A 203 -10.79 -6.66 5.57
C LYS A 203 -11.32 -7.43 4.38
N ASN A 204 -10.83 -7.12 3.18
CA ASN A 204 -11.20 -7.81 1.95
C ASN A 204 -10.16 -8.87 1.62
N GLY A 205 -10.63 -9.97 1.04
CA GLY A 205 -9.79 -11.05 0.50
C GLY A 205 -8.91 -10.55 -0.64
N PHE A 206 -7.83 -11.28 -0.87
CA PHE A 206 -6.97 -11.06 -2.01
C PHE A 206 -7.48 -11.90 -3.18
N THR A 207 -7.67 -11.27 -4.34
CA THR A 207 -8.17 -11.90 -5.57
C THR A 207 -7.45 -11.29 -6.75
N GLY A 208 -7.22 -12.06 -7.82
CA GLY A 208 -6.48 -11.61 -8.99
C GLY A 208 -5.35 -12.58 -9.32
N SER A 209 -5.14 -12.81 -10.62
CA SER A 209 -3.98 -13.54 -11.10
C SER A 209 -2.73 -12.66 -11.08
N PRO A 210 -1.52 -13.22 -11.05
CA PRO A 210 -0.28 -12.45 -11.20
C PRO A 210 -0.31 -11.53 -12.42
N GLN A 211 -0.92 -11.96 -13.54
CA GLN A 211 -1.01 -11.19 -14.78
C GLN A 211 -1.91 -9.94 -14.66
N GLU A 212 -2.93 -9.97 -13.80
CA GLU A 212 -3.80 -8.79 -13.54
C GLU A 212 -3.18 -7.82 -12.52
N LEU A 213 -2.14 -8.26 -11.80
CA LEU A 213 -1.65 -7.57 -10.61
C LEU A 213 -0.20 -7.11 -10.74
N ILE A 214 0.60 -7.76 -11.57
CA ILE A 214 2.03 -7.52 -11.72
C ILE A 214 2.35 -7.04 -13.13
N THR A 215 3.21 -6.03 -13.21
CA THR A 215 3.78 -5.53 -14.45
C THR A 215 5.21 -5.07 -14.20
N GLU A 216 6.05 -5.09 -15.24
CA GLU A 216 7.43 -4.64 -15.13
C GLU A 216 7.50 -3.18 -14.68
N GLY A 217 8.29 -2.88 -13.64
CA GLY A 217 8.37 -1.55 -13.05
C GLY A 217 7.13 -1.12 -12.25
N GLY A 218 6.11 -1.98 -12.13
CA GLY A 218 4.89 -1.74 -11.38
C GLY A 218 3.99 -0.65 -11.98
N GLU A 219 3.02 -0.18 -11.19
CA GLU A 219 2.03 0.81 -11.63
C GLU A 219 2.63 2.08 -12.25
N LEU A 220 3.75 2.57 -11.68
CA LEU A 220 4.36 3.83 -12.11
C LEU A 220 4.87 3.74 -13.55
N GLU A 221 5.65 2.71 -13.87
CA GLU A 221 6.22 2.53 -15.21
C GLU A 221 5.15 2.18 -16.24
N PHE A 222 4.12 1.40 -15.86
CA PHE A 222 2.97 1.18 -16.73
C PHE A 222 2.28 2.50 -17.12
N CYS A 223 2.03 3.37 -16.14
CA CYS A 223 1.38 4.66 -16.40
C CYS A 223 2.27 5.61 -17.20
N ARG A 224 3.59 5.63 -16.94
CA ARG A 224 4.56 6.39 -17.76
C ARG A 224 4.57 5.92 -19.21
N LYS A 225 4.53 4.61 -19.44
CA LYS A 225 4.41 4.04 -20.78
C LYS A 225 3.12 4.48 -21.47
N LEU A 226 1.99 4.47 -20.76
CA LEU A 226 0.72 4.94 -21.31
C LEU A 226 0.77 6.45 -21.64
N ILE A 227 1.40 7.27 -20.78
CA ILE A 227 1.64 8.69 -21.07
C ILE A 227 2.53 8.85 -22.31
N ALA A 228 3.60 8.08 -22.43
CA ALA A 228 4.50 8.14 -23.59
C ALA A 228 3.77 7.77 -24.89
N GLU A 229 3.00 6.68 -24.91
CA GLU A 229 2.20 6.28 -26.06
C GLU A 229 1.08 7.30 -26.37
N SER A 230 0.48 7.92 -25.34
CA SER A 230 -0.57 8.93 -25.52
C SER A 230 -0.13 10.14 -26.36
N LYS A 231 1.16 10.51 -26.30
CA LYS A 231 1.72 11.60 -27.11
C LYS A 231 1.61 11.33 -28.61
N LYS A 232 1.74 10.07 -29.03
CA LYS A 232 1.64 9.65 -30.44
C LYS A 232 0.19 9.63 -30.93
N TYR A 233 -0.75 9.36 -30.03
CA TYR A 233 -2.17 9.14 -30.33
C TYR A 233 -3.09 10.21 -29.76
N CYS A 234 -2.55 11.41 -29.57
CA CYS A 234 -3.24 12.57 -28.99
C CYS A 234 -4.47 13.03 -29.79
N TYR A 235 -4.52 12.72 -31.09
CA TYR A 235 -5.69 12.99 -31.95
C TYR A 235 -6.65 11.81 -32.07
N ASN A 236 -6.24 10.60 -31.65
CA ASN A 236 -7.07 9.40 -31.72
C ASN A 236 -7.86 9.16 -30.43
N ILE A 237 -7.32 9.57 -29.28
CA ILE A 237 -8.00 9.50 -27.99
C ILE A 237 -8.04 10.91 -27.40
N LEU A 238 -9.24 11.42 -27.16
CA LEU A 238 -9.40 12.80 -26.69
C LEU A 238 -8.96 12.96 -25.23
N ILE A 239 -9.47 12.11 -24.34
CA ILE A 239 -9.15 12.12 -22.90
C ILE A 239 -8.55 10.79 -22.47
N PHE A 240 -7.33 10.82 -21.95
CA PHE A 240 -6.71 9.64 -21.37
C PHE A 240 -6.97 9.61 -19.87
N THR A 241 -7.33 8.44 -19.32
CA THR A 241 -7.53 8.27 -17.88
C THR A 241 -6.92 6.98 -17.34
N SER A 242 -6.38 7.03 -16.11
CA SER A 242 -5.90 5.85 -15.39
C SER A 242 -6.26 5.92 -13.90
N MET A 243 -6.65 4.77 -13.32
CA MET A 243 -6.84 4.63 -11.89
C MET A 243 -5.49 4.33 -11.22
N ILE A 244 -5.11 5.13 -10.24
CA ILE A 244 -3.85 4.99 -9.50
C ILE A 244 -4.12 4.41 -8.10
N GLY A 245 -3.37 3.37 -7.76
CA GLY A 245 -3.36 2.57 -6.55
C GLY A 245 -2.57 3.20 -5.42
N HIS A 246 -1.46 3.86 -5.75
CA HIS A 246 -0.53 4.45 -4.80
C HIS A 246 -0.44 5.96 -4.94
N LYS A 247 -0.70 6.68 -3.84
CA LYS A 247 -0.62 8.15 -3.81
C LYS A 247 0.75 8.71 -4.22
N PHE A 248 1.81 7.96 -3.92
CA PHE A 248 3.17 8.33 -4.30
C PHE A 248 3.32 8.35 -5.83
N ASN A 249 2.82 7.31 -6.51
CA ASN A 249 2.85 7.22 -7.98
C ASN A 249 2.06 8.37 -8.62
N LEU A 250 0.90 8.73 -8.07
CA LEU A 250 0.13 9.88 -8.56
C LEU A 250 0.97 11.17 -8.55
N ALA A 251 1.71 11.43 -7.47
CA ALA A 251 2.53 12.64 -7.37
C ALA A 251 3.62 12.67 -8.46
N GLN A 252 4.31 11.54 -8.68
CA GLN A 252 5.32 11.40 -9.73
C GLN A 252 4.72 11.60 -11.13
N LEU A 253 3.58 10.96 -11.42
CA LEU A 253 2.91 11.08 -12.72
C LEU A 253 2.41 12.50 -13.01
N ILE A 254 1.95 13.22 -11.97
CA ILE A 254 1.60 14.64 -12.10
C ILE A 254 2.83 15.48 -12.45
N ASP A 255 3.97 15.21 -11.83
CA ASP A 255 5.21 15.92 -12.13
C ASP A 255 5.72 15.60 -13.56
N ASP A 256 5.57 14.35 -14.00
CA ASP A 256 5.84 13.94 -15.38
C ASP A 256 4.96 14.74 -16.38
N LEU A 257 3.64 14.79 -16.16
CA LEU A 257 2.69 15.54 -17.02
C LEU A 257 2.99 17.04 -17.06
N LYS A 258 3.34 17.65 -15.92
CA LYS A 258 3.77 19.06 -15.85
C LYS A 258 5.04 19.31 -16.65
N SER A 259 6.02 18.40 -16.56
CA SER A 259 7.29 18.55 -17.27
C SER A 259 7.10 18.56 -18.79
N ASP A 260 6.08 17.85 -19.27
CA ASP A 260 5.69 17.79 -20.67
C ASP A 260 4.68 18.88 -21.08
N ASN A 261 4.26 19.77 -20.17
CA ASN A 261 3.19 20.77 -20.37
C ASN A 261 1.87 20.15 -20.86
N ILE A 262 1.53 18.95 -20.40
CA ILE A 262 0.27 18.28 -20.74
C ILE A 262 -0.82 18.72 -19.76
N ASN A 263 -2.01 19.02 -20.28
CA ASN A 263 -3.14 19.42 -19.46
C ASN A 263 -3.72 18.20 -18.71
N TYR A 264 -3.98 18.34 -17.41
CA TYR A 264 -4.36 17.22 -16.56
C TYR A 264 -5.30 17.62 -15.42
N THR A 265 -6.03 16.64 -14.90
CA THR A 265 -6.81 16.72 -13.67
C THR A 265 -6.73 15.41 -12.89
N HIS A 266 -7.10 15.43 -11.61
CA HIS A 266 -7.07 14.24 -10.79
C HIS A 266 -8.16 14.26 -9.72
N THR A 267 -8.52 13.07 -9.21
CA THR A 267 -9.56 12.91 -8.19
C THR A 267 -9.22 11.81 -7.19
N GLU A 268 -10.04 11.67 -6.13
CA GLU A 268 -9.94 10.61 -5.13
C GLU A 268 -11.18 9.71 -5.18
N PHE A 269 -11.02 8.43 -5.49
CA PHE A 269 -12.07 7.42 -5.36
C PHE A 269 -12.03 6.81 -3.97
N CYS A 270 -13.07 7.07 -3.16
CA CYS A 270 -13.16 6.57 -1.79
C CYS A 270 -14.24 5.49 -1.66
N GLN A 271 -13.89 4.33 -1.09
CA GLN A 271 -14.84 3.25 -0.78
C GLN A 271 -14.40 2.57 0.52
N GLY A 272 -15.21 2.68 1.59
CA GLY A 272 -14.86 2.12 2.89
C GLY A 272 -13.53 2.65 3.41
N ARG A 273 -12.51 1.80 3.51
CA ARG A 273 -11.13 2.19 3.87
C ARG A 273 -10.17 2.23 2.67
N VAL A 274 -10.65 1.84 1.49
CA VAL A 274 -9.88 1.83 0.25
C VAL A 274 -9.99 3.22 -0.37
N THR A 275 -8.84 3.79 -0.70
CA THR A 275 -8.73 4.99 -1.51
C THR A 275 -7.90 4.64 -2.74
N ARG A 276 -8.38 5.08 -3.89
CA ARG A 276 -7.69 5.12 -5.16
C ARG A 276 -7.74 6.55 -5.68
N TRP A 277 -6.97 6.83 -6.70
CA TRP A 277 -6.95 8.13 -7.36
C TRP A 277 -7.29 7.94 -8.84
N GLY A 278 -7.94 8.92 -9.44
CA GLY A 278 -8.08 9.00 -10.90
C GLY A 278 -7.11 10.06 -11.40
N LEU A 279 -6.38 9.77 -12.47
CA LEU A 279 -5.57 10.73 -13.22
C LEU A 279 -6.13 10.81 -14.64
N ALA A 280 -6.38 12.02 -15.12
CA ALA A 280 -6.87 12.27 -16.47
C ALA A 280 -6.00 13.33 -17.12
N TRP A 281 -5.71 13.17 -18.41
CA TRP A 281 -4.93 14.12 -19.18
C TRP A 281 -5.40 14.21 -20.63
N THR A 282 -5.08 15.33 -21.26
CA THR A 282 -5.41 15.61 -22.65
C THR A 282 -4.36 16.52 -23.28
N PHE A 283 -4.25 16.45 -24.60
CA PHE A 283 -3.40 17.31 -25.41
C PHE A 283 -4.18 18.47 -26.04
N HIS A 284 -5.49 18.52 -25.78
CA HIS A 284 -6.40 19.54 -26.28
C HIS A 284 -6.61 20.64 -25.22
N ASP A 285 -7.00 21.83 -25.68
CA ASP A 285 -7.19 23.00 -24.82
C ASP A 285 -8.56 22.97 -24.12
N TYR A 286 -8.75 22.01 -23.22
CA TYR A 286 -9.94 21.91 -22.36
C TYR A 286 -9.65 22.39 -20.95
N ASP A 287 -10.54 23.18 -20.35
CA ASP A 287 -10.40 23.49 -18.92
C ASP A 287 -10.81 22.29 -18.06
N LEU A 288 -9.85 21.41 -17.76
CA LEU A 288 -10.03 20.28 -16.85
C LEU A 288 -9.90 20.68 -15.37
N LEU A 289 -9.48 21.92 -15.07
CA LEU A 289 -9.27 22.37 -13.68
C LEU A 289 -10.59 22.57 -12.94
N GLN A 290 -11.69 22.84 -13.66
CA GLN A 290 -13.03 22.90 -13.09
C GLN A 290 -13.47 21.58 -12.41
N LEU A 291 -12.86 20.46 -12.79
CA LEU A 291 -13.17 19.12 -12.25
C LEU A 291 -12.38 18.78 -10.99
N LEU A 292 -11.40 19.61 -10.61
CA LEU A 292 -10.64 19.36 -9.39
C LEU A 292 -11.61 19.37 -8.20
N PRO A 293 -11.57 18.35 -7.33
CA PRO A 293 -12.41 18.34 -6.14
C PRO A 293 -12.19 19.65 -5.37
N PRO A 294 -13.22 20.24 -4.72
CA PRO A 294 -13.11 21.50 -3.96
C PRO A 294 -12.14 21.49 -2.75
N ARG A 295 -11.20 20.53 -2.70
CA ARG A 295 -10.28 20.23 -1.61
C ARG A 295 -8.87 20.76 -1.77
N ASP A 296 -8.59 21.50 -2.84
CA ASP A 296 -7.43 22.39 -2.88
C ASP A 296 -7.74 23.77 -2.27
N LYS A 297 -8.69 23.83 -1.32
CA LYS A 297 -8.44 24.73 -0.18
C LYS A 297 -7.11 24.30 0.40
N PRO A 298 -6.09 25.18 0.50
CA PRO A 298 -4.77 24.80 0.97
C PRO A 298 -4.98 24.02 2.26
N ARG A 299 -4.61 22.72 2.26
CA ARG A 299 -4.57 21.94 3.49
C ARG A 299 -3.84 22.84 4.46
N LYS A 300 -4.49 23.23 5.58
CA LYS A 300 -3.81 23.96 6.67
C LYS A 300 -2.45 23.29 6.79
N LYS A 301 -1.36 24.02 6.50
CA LYS A 301 0.01 23.49 6.62
C LYS A 301 -0.01 22.70 7.91
N ILE A 302 0.18 21.37 7.82
CA ILE A 302 0.20 20.53 9.02
C ILE A 302 1.23 21.23 9.89
N GLN A 303 0.79 21.82 11.00
CA GLN A 303 1.71 22.51 11.86
C GLN A 303 2.77 21.47 12.22
N PRO A 304 4.05 21.77 11.99
CA PRO A 304 5.10 20.86 12.37
C PRO A 304 4.85 20.39 13.80
N LEU A 305 5.13 19.13 14.10
CA LEU A 305 5.03 18.65 15.47
C LEU A 305 6.12 19.34 16.28
N VAL A 306 5.74 20.45 16.92
CA VAL A 306 6.60 21.25 17.78
C VAL A 306 6.37 20.81 19.22
N PHE A 307 7.44 20.50 19.92
CA PHE A 307 7.42 20.07 21.31
C PHE A 307 8.20 21.03 22.19
N LEU A 308 7.59 21.46 23.29
CA LEU A 308 8.30 22.16 24.35
C LEU A 308 9.30 21.22 25.02
N LEU A 309 10.56 21.64 25.06
CA LEU A 309 11.61 21.02 25.83
C LEU A 309 11.69 21.73 27.19
N PRO A 310 11.19 21.12 28.28
CA PRO A 310 11.16 21.78 29.58
C PRO A 310 12.56 22.01 30.14
N GLU A 311 12.67 22.98 31.05
CA GLU A 311 13.90 23.28 31.76
C GLU A 311 14.36 22.07 32.58
N LEU A 312 15.67 21.81 32.57
CA LEU A 312 16.27 20.70 33.27
C LEU A 312 16.89 21.19 34.59
N PRO A 313 16.70 20.48 35.71
CA PRO A 313 17.37 20.82 36.96
C PRO A 313 18.89 20.83 36.76
N ASN A 314 19.56 21.87 37.27
CA ASN A 314 21.03 21.99 37.25
C ASN A 314 21.68 22.13 35.86
N CYS A 315 20.95 22.63 34.85
CA CYS A 315 21.50 22.94 33.52
C CYS A 315 21.09 24.35 33.06
N THR A 316 21.92 25.01 32.25
CA THR A 316 21.55 26.30 31.64
C THR A 316 20.45 26.09 30.60
N TYR A 317 19.37 26.85 30.68
CA TYR A 317 18.25 26.77 29.72
C TYR A 317 18.56 27.52 28.41
N ASP A 318 19.48 26.94 27.64
CA ASP A 318 19.94 27.45 26.35
C ASP A 318 19.92 26.37 25.24
N LEU A 319 20.02 26.84 23.99
CA LEU A 319 19.97 25.96 22.82
C LEU A 319 21.14 24.99 22.72
N ALA A 320 22.31 25.35 23.24
CA ALA A 320 23.49 24.50 23.19
C ALA A 320 23.32 23.30 24.14
N SER A 321 22.84 23.55 25.36
CA SER A 321 22.53 22.55 26.36
C SER A 321 21.39 21.63 25.91
N ALA A 322 20.32 22.19 25.34
CA ALA A 322 19.23 21.41 24.77
C ALA A 322 19.71 20.54 23.59
N SER A 323 20.51 21.09 22.68
CA SER A 323 21.09 20.33 21.56
C SER A 323 22.01 19.21 22.05
N ASN A 324 22.85 19.47 23.04
CA ASN A 324 23.74 18.46 23.61
C ASN A 324 22.95 17.32 24.26
N LYS A 325 21.87 17.62 25.00
CA LYS A 325 20.99 16.60 25.57
C LYS A 325 20.32 15.75 24.49
N VAL A 326 19.79 16.37 23.42
CA VAL A 326 19.22 15.63 22.28
C VAL A 326 20.27 14.71 21.66
N LYS A 327 21.48 15.21 21.40
CA LYS A 327 22.60 14.42 20.88
C LYS A 327 22.95 13.24 21.78
N THR A 328 23.08 13.43 23.09
CA THR A 328 23.30 12.34 24.05
C THR A 328 22.20 11.28 23.99
N ILE A 329 20.94 11.67 23.79
CA ILE A 329 19.84 10.72 23.63
C ILE A 329 19.96 9.95 22.31
N LEU A 330 20.36 10.61 21.21
CA LEU A 330 20.60 9.96 19.92
C LEU A 330 21.79 9.00 19.98
N ASP A 331 22.88 9.38 20.67
CA ASP A 331 24.04 8.52 20.93
C ASP A 331 23.62 7.26 21.68
N ARG A 332 22.79 7.39 22.72
CA ARG A 332 22.23 6.25 23.48
C ARG A 332 21.37 5.33 22.62
N LEU A 333 20.76 5.86 21.56
CA LEU A 333 19.99 5.08 20.59
C LEU A 333 20.86 4.54 19.45
N GLY A 334 22.16 4.85 19.40
CA GLY A 334 23.01 4.47 18.26
C GLY A 334 22.53 5.06 16.93
N ILE A 335 21.90 6.24 16.99
CA ILE A 335 21.41 6.97 15.82
C ILE A 335 22.52 7.91 15.36
N ALA A 336 22.97 7.77 14.11
CA ALA A 336 23.94 8.69 13.53
C ALA A 336 23.29 10.06 13.31
N TYR A 337 24.01 11.14 13.55
CA TYR A 337 23.51 12.50 13.31
C TYR A 337 24.61 13.47 12.89
N GLU A 338 24.20 14.52 12.18
CA GLU A 338 25.05 15.63 11.76
C GLU A 338 24.33 16.96 11.97
N VAL A 339 25.06 17.99 12.43
CA VAL A 339 24.48 19.34 12.57
C VAL A 339 24.55 20.05 11.22
N VAL A 340 23.41 20.18 10.55
CA VAL A 340 23.31 20.74 9.18
C VAL A 340 23.25 22.27 9.18
N GLU A 341 22.67 22.87 10.22
CA GLU A 341 22.56 24.33 10.30
C GLU A 341 22.64 24.80 11.75
N LYS A 342 23.46 25.82 11.99
CA LYS A 342 23.50 26.55 13.27
C LYS A 342 23.45 28.05 12.97
N ARG A 343 22.27 28.64 13.07
CA ARG A 343 22.04 30.08 12.79
C ARG A 343 21.13 30.70 13.83
N GLY A 344 21.59 31.78 14.47
CA GLY A 344 20.82 32.53 15.46
C GLY A 344 20.25 31.64 16.57
N ASN A 345 18.92 31.70 16.74
CA ASN A 345 18.18 30.91 17.73
C ASN A 345 17.73 29.54 17.20
N THR A 346 18.45 28.91 16.27
CA THR A 346 18.06 27.62 15.68
C THR A 346 19.25 26.71 15.39
N ILE A 347 19.10 25.43 15.74
CA ILE A 347 20.03 24.33 15.44
C ILE A 347 19.24 23.24 14.70
N LYS A 348 19.70 22.83 13.52
CA LYS A 348 19.16 21.68 12.77
C LYS A 348 20.13 20.51 12.80
N ILE A 349 19.59 19.33 13.02
CA ILE A 349 20.32 18.06 13.10
C ILE A 349 19.69 17.09 12.10
N ASP A 350 20.42 16.64 11.09
CA ASP A 350 20.01 15.48 10.28
C ASP A 350 20.35 14.21 11.06
N MET A 351 19.42 13.28 11.13
CA MET A 351 19.60 12.02 11.85
C MET A 351 19.24 10.84 10.96
N VAL A 352 20.06 9.80 11.03
CA VAL A 352 19.91 8.56 10.26
C VAL A 352 19.97 7.37 11.22
N ALA A 353 18.84 6.70 11.38
CA ALA A 353 18.73 5.48 12.15
C ALA A 353 18.70 4.27 11.21
N LYS A 354 19.73 3.43 11.31
CA LYS A 354 19.82 2.16 10.56
C LYS A 354 19.24 0.96 11.31
N VAL A 355 19.13 1.05 12.65
CA VAL A 355 18.68 -0.03 13.53
C VAL A 355 17.68 0.49 14.57
N ASN A 356 16.60 -0.26 14.83
CA ASN A 356 15.52 0.14 15.73
C ASN A 356 15.89 -0.20 17.17
N THR A 357 16.47 0.78 17.85
CA THR A 357 16.91 0.68 19.25
C THR A 357 15.93 1.32 20.24
N TRP A 358 14.96 2.10 19.75
CA TRP A 358 13.99 2.85 20.56
C TRP A 358 12.68 2.07 20.82
N SER A 359 12.37 1.07 20.00
CA SER A 359 11.16 0.24 20.17
C SER A 359 11.35 -0.89 21.19
N ASN A 360 10.25 -1.37 21.77
CA ASN A 360 10.21 -2.54 22.68
C ASN A 360 11.09 -2.46 23.94
N GLN A 361 11.54 -1.28 24.36
CA GLN A 361 12.42 -1.15 25.53
C GLN A 361 11.80 -1.68 26.83
N ARG A 362 10.47 -1.58 27.00
CA ARG A 362 9.77 -2.17 28.17
C ARG A 362 9.85 -3.69 28.19
N ARG A 363 9.84 -4.35 27.02
CA ARG A 363 10.01 -5.80 26.88
C ARG A 363 11.46 -6.20 27.17
N LYS A 364 12.44 -5.46 26.62
CA LYS A 364 13.87 -5.67 26.91
C LYS A 364 14.20 -5.50 28.40
N ARG A 365 13.77 -4.41 29.05
CA ARG A 365 13.98 -4.19 30.50
C ARG A 365 13.36 -5.29 31.37
N ARG A 366 12.23 -5.87 30.96
CA ARG A 366 11.60 -7.00 31.66
C ARG A 366 12.37 -8.30 31.46
N GLN A 367 12.95 -8.53 30.29
CA GLN A 367 13.82 -9.67 30.03
C GLN A 367 15.16 -9.54 30.76
N GLU A 368 15.77 -8.35 30.75
CA GLU A 368 17.00 -8.05 31.50
C GLU A 368 16.77 -8.24 33.00
N LYS A 369 15.68 -7.69 33.58
CA LYS A 369 15.33 -7.95 34.98
C LYS A 369 15.16 -9.44 35.29
N ARG A 370 14.51 -10.21 34.41
CA ARG A 370 14.35 -11.66 34.59
C ARG A 370 15.70 -12.39 34.52
N MET A 371 16.57 -12.03 33.59
CA MET A 371 17.92 -12.61 33.49
C MET A 371 18.79 -12.23 34.69
N GLN A 372 18.62 -11.02 35.24
CA GLN A 372 19.33 -10.54 36.41
C GLN A 372 18.85 -11.24 37.69
N GLU A 373 17.53 -11.41 37.85
CA GLU A 373 16.93 -12.22 38.91
C GLU A 373 17.37 -13.70 38.83
N GLU A 374 17.47 -14.28 37.63
CA GLU A 374 17.97 -15.65 37.43
C GLU A 374 19.47 -15.80 37.74
N THR A 375 20.28 -14.77 37.47
CA THR A 375 21.72 -14.77 37.79
C THR A 375 21.98 -14.56 39.28
N ASP A 376 21.17 -13.73 39.94
CA ASP A 376 21.23 -13.52 41.39
C ASP A 376 20.79 -14.77 42.17
N VAL A 377 19.76 -15.49 41.70
CA VAL A 377 19.33 -16.78 42.27
C VAL A 377 20.40 -17.86 42.08
N LYS A 378 21.13 -17.86 40.95
CA LYS A 378 22.27 -18.78 40.74
C LYS A 378 23.43 -18.46 41.68
N LYS A 379 23.78 -17.18 41.88
CA LYS A 379 24.81 -16.76 42.87
C LYS A 379 24.46 -17.15 44.30
N MET A 380 23.20 -17.02 44.71
CA MET A 380 22.74 -17.46 46.04
C MET A 380 22.84 -18.98 46.22
N LYS A 381 22.58 -19.78 45.17
CA LYS A 381 22.76 -21.24 45.21
C LYS A 381 24.23 -21.65 45.28
N SER A 382 25.13 -20.95 44.58
CA SER A 382 26.58 -21.18 44.64
C SER A 382 27.16 -20.91 46.03
N ASN A 383 26.76 -19.81 46.67
CA ASN A 383 27.22 -19.49 48.04
C ASN A 383 26.68 -20.47 49.10
N ASN A 384 25.52 -21.09 48.89
CA ASN A 384 24.98 -22.09 49.80
C ASN A 384 25.62 -23.49 49.65
N LEU A 385 26.30 -23.77 48.53
CA LEU A 385 27.04 -25.01 48.33
C LEU A 385 28.40 -24.97 49.04
N GLU A 386 29.10 -23.83 49.06
CA GLU A 386 30.37 -23.67 49.80
C GLU A 386 30.21 -23.73 51.33
N LEU A 387 29.02 -23.44 51.86
CA LEU A 387 28.73 -23.48 53.30
C LEU A 387 28.37 -24.88 53.83
N ASN A 388 28.03 -25.83 52.95
CA ASN A 388 27.62 -27.18 53.36
C ASN A 388 28.75 -28.23 53.31
N ASP A 389 29.87 -27.94 52.65
CA ASP A 389 31.01 -28.87 52.55
C ASP A 389 31.96 -28.88 53.77
N ILE A 390 31.66 -28.10 54.83
CA ILE A 390 32.46 -28.09 56.08
C ILE A 390 31.83 -28.94 57.21
N LYS A 391 30.63 -29.51 57.01
CA LYS A 391 29.98 -30.35 58.03
C LYS A 391 29.45 -31.66 57.44
N ASN A 392 30.33 -32.66 57.36
CA ASN A 392 30.17 -33.97 57.99
C ASN A 392 31.13 -34.98 57.35
N GLY A 393 32.06 -35.49 58.17
CA GLY A 393 32.92 -36.62 57.84
C GLY A 393 32.30 -37.97 58.21
N SER A 394 32.83 -39.02 57.56
CA SER A 394 32.69 -40.47 57.84
C SER A 394 31.29 -41.06 57.55
N PHE A 395 31.07 -42.17 56.82
CA PHE A 395 31.65 -43.52 56.89
C PHE A 395 31.30 -44.36 55.62
N GLU A 396 31.89 -45.56 55.55
CA GLU A 396 32.09 -46.49 54.43
C GLU A 396 30.94 -47.43 53.95
N ILE A 397 31.00 -47.75 52.63
CA ILE A 397 30.89 -49.05 51.89
C ILE A 397 29.66 -49.99 52.10
N THR A 398 28.88 -50.28 51.04
CA THR A 398 28.75 -51.61 50.34
C THR A 398 27.56 -51.69 49.33
N GLU A 399 27.93 -52.07 48.09
CA GLU A 399 27.33 -52.99 47.08
C GLU A 399 25.81 -53.14 46.77
N ASN A 400 25.55 -53.12 45.43
CA ASN A 400 24.71 -54.01 44.60
C ASN A 400 23.19 -54.12 44.89
N THR A 401 22.22 -54.16 43.96
CA THR A 401 22.16 -54.70 42.58
C THR A 401 20.82 -54.31 41.89
N SER A 402 20.76 -54.45 40.55
CA SER A 402 19.59 -54.64 39.64
C SER A 402 18.59 -53.49 39.42
N SER A 403 18.55 -52.80 38.25
CA SER A 403 18.03 -53.16 36.90
C SER A 403 16.46 -53.21 36.85
N GLN A 404 15.69 -52.59 35.94
CA GLN A 404 15.83 -52.40 34.49
C GLN A 404 14.92 -51.26 33.90
N HIS A 405 15.35 -50.77 32.73
CA HIS A 405 14.63 -50.24 31.53
C HIS A 405 13.73 -48.99 31.56
N VAL A 406 14.02 -48.00 30.69
CA VAL A 406 13.39 -47.77 29.36
C VAL A 406 14.37 -47.00 28.43
N GLN A 407 14.32 -47.34 27.13
CA GLN A 407 15.21 -47.01 26.00
C GLN A 407 15.18 -45.55 25.49
N SER A 408 16.27 -45.16 24.84
CA SER A 408 16.43 -43.98 23.96
C SER A 408 17.06 -44.39 22.61
N ASN A 409 16.61 -43.80 21.50
CA ASN A 409 17.30 -43.67 20.20
C ASN A 409 16.71 -42.40 19.53
N ALA A 410 17.44 -41.32 19.27
CA ALA A 410 18.51 -41.06 18.29
C ALA A 410 17.97 -40.48 16.95
N GLU A 411 18.20 -39.18 16.72
CA GLU A 411 17.97 -38.46 15.46
C GLU A 411 19.31 -38.27 14.69
N LEU A 412 19.25 -38.45 13.38
CA LEU A 412 20.35 -38.33 12.41
C LEU A 412 20.37 -36.94 11.76
N GLY A 413 21.56 -36.32 11.75
CA GLY A 413 21.87 -35.14 10.93
C GLY A 413 22.46 -35.53 9.57
N VAL A 414 22.21 -34.73 8.54
CA VAL A 414 22.85 -34.84 7.21
C VAL A 414 23.40 -33.47 6.81
N ASN A 415 24.72 -33.40 6.68
CA ASN A 415 25.47 -32.32 6.03
C ASN A 415 25.44 -32.48 4.51
N LYS A 416 25.41 -31.37 3.76
CA LYS A 416 25.92 -31.34 2.38
C LYS A 416 26.66 -30.04 2.07
N VAL A 417 27.79 -30.24 1.40
CA VAL A 417 28.89 -29.36 1.03
C VAL A 417 28.51 -28.47 -0.16
N ILE A 418 29.01 -27.22 -0.21
CA ILE A 418 29.03 -26.37 -1.41
C ILE A 418 30.50 -26.07 -1.73
N GLU A 419 30.94 -26.48 -2.91
CA GLU A 419 32.25 -26.17 -3.49
C GLU A 419 32.26 -24.76 -4.11
N LYS A 420 33.41 -24.10 -3.96
CA LYS A 420 33.77 -22.83 -4.61
C LYS A 420 34.42 -23.13 -5.97
N ASN A 421 34.11 -22.32 -6.98
CA ASN A 421 35.02 -22.03 -8.09
C ASN A 421 34.98 -20.51 -8.34
N ASP A 422 36.17 -19.90 -8.29
CA ASP A 422 36.47 -18.52 -8.68
C ASP A 422 36.99 -18.48 -10.13
N GLU A 423 36.99 -17.27 -10.71
CA GLU A 423 37.54 -16.80 -11.99
C GLU A 423 36.52 -16.59 -13.13
N ASP A 424 35.99 -15.36 -13.28
CA ASP A 424 36.57 -14.40 -14.25
C ASP A 424 36.02 -12.97 -14.06
N SER A 425 36.85 -11.99 -14.39
CA SER A 425 36.72 -10.58 -13.98
C SER A 425 36.29 -9.63 -15.12
N ASN A 426 35.72 -8.49 -14.71
CA ASN A 426 35.63 -7.20 -15.41
C ASN A 426 34.55 -6.98 -16.48
N ALA A 427 33.37 -6.57 -16.03
CA ALA A 427 32.64 -5.40 -16.54
C ALA A 427 31.55 -5.02 -15.53
N VAL A 428 31.08 -3.77 -15.54
CA VAL A 428 30.01 -3.23 -14.66
C VAL A 428 30.50 -2.73 -13.29
N ARG A 429 31.44 -1.78 -13.31
CA ARG A 429 31.61 -0.78 -12.24
C ARG A 429 31.01 0.53 -12.73
N SER A 430 29.71 0.78 -12.49
CA SER A 430 29.17 2.16 -12.52
C SER A 430 27.72 2.35 -12.08
N THR A 431 26.94 1.33 -11.72
CA THR A 431 25.50 1.55 -11.44
C THR A 431 24.94 0.92 -10.17
N GLU A 432 25.76 0.31 -9.31
CA GLU A 432 25.30 -0.30 -8.04
C GLU A 432 25.31 0.67 -6.84
N SER A 433 25.92 1.86 -6.96
CA SER A 433 26.13 2.74 -5.80
C SER A 433 24.90 3.55 -5.35
N GLU A 434 23.79 3.56 -6.10
CA GLU A 434 22.59 4.33 -5.75
C GLU A 434 21.43 3.49 -5.20
N GLN A 435 21.39 2.18 -5.45
CA GLN A 435 20.30 1.30 -4.98
C GLN A 435 20.56 0.61 -3.62
N GLU A 436 21.82 0.46 -3.18
CA GLU A 436 22.13 -0.09 -1.84
C GLU A 436 21.78 0.86 -0.67
N GLY A 437 21.58 2.15 -0.93
CA GLY A 437 21.37 3.16 0.11
C GLY A 437 20.01 3.11 0.83
N LEU A 438 18.97 2.56 0.21
CA LEU A 438 17.60 2.55 0.77
C LEU A 438 17.27 1.32 1.62
N LEU A 439 17.95 0.19 1.42
CA LEU A 439 17.66 -1.06 2.15
C LEU A 439 18.15 -1.07 3.61
N GLY A 440 18.97 -0.09 4.02
CA GLY A 440 19.52 0.00 5.37
C GLY A 440 18.95 1.09 6.30
N ILE A 441 18.10 2.00 5.80
CA ILE A 441 17.64 3.15 6.58
C ILE A 441 16.24 2.90 7.14
N GLN A 442 16.15 2.83 8.47
CA GLN A 442 14.86 2.63 9.15
C GLN A 442 14.12 3.94 9.38
N VAL A 443 14.83 5.01 9.77
CA VAL A 443 14.29 6.37 9.87
C VAL A 443 15.38 7.37 9.50
N ARG A 444 15.08 8.31 8.60
CA ARG A 444 15.84 9.55 8.38
C ARG A 444 14.95 10.76 8.61
N ALA A 445 15.43 11.72 9.38
CA ALA A 445 14.66 12.90 9.74
C ALA A 445 15.56 14.09 10.08
N VAL A 446 15.00 15.30 9.98
CA VAL A 446 15.61 16.52 10.50
C VAL A 446 14.97 16.88 11.83
N LEU A 447 15.79 17.11 12.84
CA LEU A 447 15.40 17.67 14.13
C LEU A 447 15.83 19.14 14.17
N LYS A 448 14.89 20.04 14.42
CA LYS A 448 15.12 21.47 14.53
C LYS A 448 14.84 21.92 15.95
N ILE A 449 15.87 22.39 16.63
CA ILE A 449 15.80 22.93 17.99
C ILE A 449 15.87 24.45 17.89
N PHE A 450 14.89 25.16 18.40
CA PHE A 450 14.85 26.62 18.29
C PHE A 450 14.26 27.28 19.53
N LYS A 451 14.68 28.52 19.79
CA LYS A 451 14.20 29.32 20.94
C LYS A 451 13.17 30.34 20.48
N LYS A 452 11.98 30.32 21.07
CA LYS A 452 10.88 31.25 20.81
C LYS A 452 10.22 31.64 22.13
N ASP A 453 9.98 32.93 22.37
CA ASP A 453 9.29 33.42 23.57
C ASP A 453 9.89 32.90 24.89
N ASN A 454 11.22 32.82 24.93
CA ASN A 454 12.03 32.25 26.03
C ASN A 454 11.89 30.74 26.27
N GLU A 455 11.13 30.03 25.44
CA GLU A 455 10.98 28.57 25.45
C GLU A 455 11.89 27.91 24.39
N ILE A 456 12.36 26.70 24.67
CA ILE A 456 13.10 25.87 23.72
C ILE A 456 12.15 24.82 23.13
N LEU A 457 12.08 24.81 21.80
CA LEU A 457 11.16 23.99 21.03
C LEU A 457 11.92 23.00 20.15
N LEU A 458 11.42 21.77 20.05
CA LEU A 458 11.89 20.73 19.14
C LEU A 458 10.83 20.46 18.07
N GLU A 459 11.19 20.73 16.82
CA GLU A 459 10.39 20.45 15.63
C GLU A 459 11.04 19.30 14.85
N THR A 460 10.24 18.40 14.27
CA THR A 460 10.76 17.25 13.52
C THR A 460 10.14 17.12 12.14
N GLU A 461 10.97 16.78 11.16
CA GLU A 461 10.59 16.58 9.77
C GLU A 461 11.09 15.22 9.29
N PHE A 462 10.16 14.36 8.86
CA PHE A 462 10.49 13.03 8.33
C PHE A 462 10.90 13.14 6.87
N ILE A 463 12.06 12.57 6.52
CA ILE A 463 12.56 12.51 5.14
C ILE A 463 12.14 11.18 4.50
N ASN A 464 12.71 10.05 4.95
CA ASN A 464 12.43 8.72 4.42
C ASN A 464 12.79 7.61 5.45
N GLY A 465 12.53 6.35 5.12
CA GLY A 465 12.88 5.19 5.95
C GLY A 465 11.73 4.18 6.11
N THR A 466 12.08 2.91 6.30
CA THR A 466 11.14 1.77 6.26
C THR A 466 10.10 1.78 7.39
N LEU A 467 10.39 2.42 8.53
CA LEU A 467 9.45 2.54 9.66
C LEU A 467 8.52 3.77 9.54
N GLY A 468 8.70 4.59 8.52
CA GLY A 468 7.86 5.76 8.24
C GLY A 468 7.82 6.80 9.37
N LYS A 469 6.83 7.69 9.30
CA LYS A 469 6.60 8.74 10.31
C LYS A 469 6.33 8.20 11.73
N GLU A 470 5.83 6.98 11.83
CA GLU A 470 5.60 6.32 13.12
C GLU A 470 6.92 6.01 13.84
N GLY A 471 7.94 5.54 13.10
CA GLY A 471 9.30 5.37 13.64
C GLY A 471 9.86 6.68 14.21
N LEU A 472 9.71 7.79 13.48
CA LEU A 472 10.10 9.12 13.97
C LEU A 472 9.33 9.52 15.22
N HIS A 473 8.01 9.28 15.26
CA HIS A 473 7.19 9.62 16.42
C HIS A 473 7.64 8.86 17.69
N GLN A 474 8.03 7.59 17.55
CA GLN A 474 8.56 6.80 18.67
C GLN A 474 9.91 7.33 19.17
N ILE A 475 10.80 7.76 18.26
CA ILE A 475 12.08 8.39 18.64
C ILE A 475 11.83 9.69 19.40
N VAL A 476 10.90 10.53 18.94
CA VAL A 476 10.53 11.76 19.64
C VAL A 476 9.92 11.45 21.02
N GLN A 477 9.05 10.46 21.12
CA GLN A 477 8.49 10.05 22.39
C GLN A 477 9.58 9.52 23.34
N PHE A 478 10.59 8.85 22.80
CA PHE A 478 11.77 8.44 23.56
C PHE A 478 12.55 9.64 24.10
N ILE A 479 12.80 10.65 23.26
CA ILE A 479 13.45 11.90 23.66
C ILE A 479 12.68 12.54 24.82
N LYS A 480 11.35 12.65 24.72
CA LYS A 480 10.50 13.20 25.80
C LYS A 480 10.61 12.42 27.10
N ASN A 481 10.51 11.10 27.02
CA ASN A 481 10.53 10.23 28.20
C ASN A 481 11.89 10.25 28.91
N ASN A 482 12.98 10.57 28.20
CA ASN A 482 14.35 10.64 28.73
C ASN A 482 14.88 12.08 28.80
N TRP A 483 13.98 13.06 28.69
CA TRP A 483 14.35 14.45 28.78
C TRP A 483 14.72 14.82 30.22
N LYS A 484 13.89 14.37 31.18
CA LYS A 484 14.00 14.64 32.61
C LYS A 484 15.32 14.19 33.23
#